data_AF-A0A8H7HUI5-F1
#
_entry.id   AF-A0A8H7HUI5-F1
#
_cell.length_a   1.000
_cell.length_b   1.000
_cell.length_c   1.000
_cell.angle_alpha   90.00
_cell.angle_beta   90.00
_cell.angle_gamma   90.00
#
_symmetry.space_group_name_H-M   'P 1'
#
loop_
_entity.id
_entity.type
_entity.pdbx_description
1 polymer ?
#
loop_
_entity_poly.entity_id
_entity_poly.type
_entity_poly.pdbx_seq_one_letter_code
_entity_poly.pdbx_strand_id
1 'polypeptide(L)'
;MNQTGDAVVEPAPFVDNPRLWEGLPSQTNRYDDVFAGPRATRTMMPGSRSALANIDGDSRPQLIAVPIGWTEYIHPAEGRPYYYNSELRIVTETYIRHPNQLTFIEEWYSVFRELRNRVLPSATNFDVFLDCDGRNTCRYYMIDHANRTICWLRQRQTSDIGIADVRSVLGLRALLFEEYWTHLEYVPKNENHLGAVRSELQGALASCLLDHMTSEGSTSPFTKTECKSYLFALNQAAESGHMLYLN
;
A
#
# COMPACT_ATOMS: atom_id res chain seq x y z
N MET A 1 -20.12 -54.20 -22.67
CA MET A 1 -20.59 -52.86 -22.25
C MET A 1 -19.54 -52.29 -21.33
N ASN A 2 -18.63 -51.50 -21.90
CA ASN A 2 -17.49 -50.93 -21.18
C ASN A 2 -17.97 -49.72 -20.36
N GLN A 3 -17.72 -49.77 -19.06
CA GLN A 3 -17.81 -48.62 -18.17
C GLN A 3 -16.58 -47.74 -18.41
N THR A 4 -16.78 -46.57 -19.02
CA THR A 4 -15.81 -45.48 -19.02
C THR A 4 -15.87 -44.81 -17.66
N GLY A 5 -14.93 -45.13 -16.79
CA GLY A 5 -14.69 -44.37 -15.58
C GLY A 5 -14.12 -43.01 -15.96
N ASP A 6 -14.87 -41.95 -15.66
CA ASP A 6 -14.35 -40.59 -15.68
C ASP A 6 -13.21 -40.50 -14.67
N ALA A 7 -11.98 -40.39 -15.19
CA ALA A 7 -10.82 -40.08 -14.39
C ALA A 7 -11.00 -38.67 -13.85
N VAL A 8 -11.30 -38.57 -12.55
CA VAL A 8 -11.17 -37.32 -11.80
C VAL A 8 -9.70 -36.93 -11.89
N VAL A 9 -9.40 -35.94 -12.73
CA VAL A 9 -8.08 -35.32 -12.79
C VAL A 9 -7.89 -34.63 -11.44
N GLU A 10 -7.14 -35.28 -10.54
CA GLU A 10 -6.70 -34.62 -9.32
C GLU A 10 -5.89 -33.37 -9.73
N PRO A 11 -6.25 -32.18 -9.23
CA PRO A 11 -5.46 -30.98 -9.51
C PRO A 11 -4.04 -31.23 -9.02
N ALA A 12 -3.05 -30.85 -9.84
CA ALA A 12 -1.64 -30.98 -9.51
C ALA A 12 -1.38 -30.47 -8.08
N PRO A 13 -0.52 -31.16 -7.29
CA PRO A 13 -0.23 -30.75 -5.92
C PRO A 13 0.29 -29.31 -5.94
N PHE A 14 -0.47 -28.41 -5.33
CA PHE A 14 -0.10 -27.01 -5.17
C PHE A 14 1.20 -26.93 -4.38
N VAL A 15 2.24 -26.42 -5.03
CA VAL A 15 3.49 -26.08 -4.36
C VAL A 15 3.29 -24.71 -3.74
N ASP A 16 3.20 -24.67 -2.42
CA ASP A 16 3.29 -23.40 -1.69
C ASP A 16 4.60 -22.73 -2.11
N ASN A 17 4.51 -21.58 -2.78
CA ASN A 17 5.67 -20.90 -3.30
C ASN A 17 6.27 -20.03 -2.18
N PRO A 18 7.40 -20.43 -1.56
CA PRO A 18 7.96 -19.69 -0.43
C PRO A 18 8.52 -18.31 -0.84
N ARG A 19 8.65 -18.07 -2.15
CA ARG A 19 9.11 -16.79 -2.69
C ARG A 19 8.00 -15.75 -2.80
N LEU A 20 6.73 -16.14 -2.71
CA LEU A 20 5.64 -15.21 -2.40
C LEU A 20 5.49 -15.19 -0.87
N TRP A 21 5.84 -14.08 -0.22
CA TRP A 21 5.99 -14.03 1.23
C TRP A 21 5.23 -12.86 1.88
N GLU A 22 4.79 -13.06 3.11
CA GLU A 22 4.03 -12.09 3.89
C GLU A 22 4.93 -10.97 4.41
N GLY A 23 4.59 -9.71 4.16
CA GLY A 23 5.28 -8.57 4.75
C GLY A 23 4.34 -7.52 5.31
N LEU A 24 4.93 -6.48 5.91
CA LEU A 24 4.21 -5.33 6.44
C LEU A 24 4.40 -4.08 5.56
N PRO A 25 3.43 -3.15 5.56
CA PRO A 25 3.62 -1.78 5.09
C PRO A 25 4.86 -1.10 5.71
N SER A 26 5.07 -1.21 7.02
CA SER A 26 6.22 -0.60 7.71
C SER A 26 7.60 -1.13 7.28
N GLN A 27 7.65 -2.30 6.62
CA GLN A 27 8.88 -2.97 6.17
C GLN A 27 9.27 -2.62 4.72
N THR A 28 8.77 -1.52 4.15
CA THR A 28 9.13 -1.18 2.77
C THR A 28 10.58 -0.74 2.64
N ASN A 29 11.18 -1.09 1.51
CA ASN A 29 12.44 -0.52 1.04
C ASN A 29 12.19 0.80 0.29
N ARG A 30 11.13 1.53 0.62
CA ARG A 30 10.70 2.72 -0.12
C ARG A 30 11.87 3.70 -0.20
N TYR A 31 12.50 4.05 0.93
CA TYR A 31 13.62 5.00 0.95
C TYR A 31 14.98 4.41 0.52
N ASP A 32 15.04 3.10 0.25
CA ASP A 32 16.23 2.46 -0.26
C ASP A 32 16.19 2.57 -1.78
N ASP A 33 16.95 3.52 -2.32
CA ASP A 33 16.87 3.98 -3.69
C ASP A 33 17.43 2.94 -4.70
N VAL A 34 16.58 2.02 -5.21
CA VAL A 34 17.05 0.92 -6.09
C VAL A 34 17.00 1.24 -7.59
N PHE A 35 16.27 2.29 -8.02
CA PHE A 35 16.09 2.57 -9.46
C PHE A 35 16.26 4.02 -9.88
N ALA A 36 16.49 4.98 -8.97
CA ALA A 36 16.90 6.31 -9.41
C ALA A 36 18.33 6.20 -9.96
N GLY A 37 18.43 6.09 -11.29
CA GLY A 37 19.70 6.23 -11.98
C GLY A 37 20.39 7.55 -11.60
N PRO A 38 21.67 7.73 -11.97
CA PRO A 38 22.39 8.95 -11.63
C PRO A 38 21.66 10.19 -12.15
N ARG A 39 21.71 11.28 -11.38
CA ARG A 39 21.19 12.58 -11.82
C ARG A 39 21.81 12.94 -13.17
N ALA A 40 20.96 13.25 -14.15
CA ALA A 40 21.39 13.60 -15.50
C ALA A 40 20.84 14.98 -15.89
N THR A 41 21.65 15.77 -16.61
CA THR A 41 21.20 17.03 -17.21
C THR A 41 20.19 16.73 -18.31
N ARG A 42 19.05 17.44 -18.32
CA ARG A 42 18.00 17.29 -19.33
C ARG A 42 17.87 18.58 -20.15
N THR A 43 17.69 18.44 -21.46
CA THR A 43 17.43 19.59 -22.35
C THR A 43 15.95 19.91 -22.36
N MET A 44 15.58 21.12 -21.93
CA MET A 44 14.20 21.59 -21.96
C MET A 44 13.89 22.20 -23.33
N MET A 45 12.96 21.60 -24.06
CA MET A 45 12.44 22.18 -25.30
C MET A 45 11.61 23.45 -25.00
N PRO A 46 11.54 24.43 -25.91
CA PRO A 46 10.60 25.55 -25.75
C PRO A 46 9.14 25.08 -25.71
N GLY A 47 8.33 25.66 -24.80
CA GLY A 47 6.89 25.39 -24.67
C GLY A 47 6.52 24.44 -23.51
N SER A 48 5.22 24.32 -23.24
CA SER A 48 4.67 23.59 -22.07
C SER A 48 4.83 22.07 -22.13
N ARG A 49 5.20 21.51 -23.29
CA ARG A 49 5.36 20.05 -23.49
C ARG A 49 6.75 19.52 -23.12
N SER A 50 7.69 20.39 -22.78
CA SER A 50 9.08 19.99 -22.48
C SER A 50 9.22 19.12 -21.24
N ALA A 51 8.34 19.30 -20.25
CA ALA A 51 8.28 18.46 -19.04
C ALA A 51 7.15 17.41 -19.09
N LEU A 52 6.26 17.45 -20.09
CA LEU A 52 5.09 16.55 -20.22
C LEU A 52 5.30 15.44 -21.26
N ALA A 53 6.45 15.43 -21.94
CA ALA A 53 6.79 14.34 -22.83
C ALA A 53 7.10 13.09 -21.98
N ASN A 54 6.16 12.15 -21.93
CA ASN A 54 6.27 10.88 -21.21
C ASN A 54 7.42 9.96 -21.67
N ILE A 55 8.21 10.41 -22.64
CA ILE A 55 9.26 9.65 -23.30
C ILE A 55 10.55 10.43 -23.10
N ASP A 56 11.27 10.04 -22.06
CA ASP A 56 12.65 10.44 -21.92
C ASP A 56 13.47 9.55 -22.86
N GLY A 57 13.64 10.01 -24.11
CA GLY A 57 14.27 9.23 -25.19
C GLY A 57 15.70 8.77 -24.85
N ASP A 58 16.36 9.45 -23.90
CA ASP A 58 17.69 9.13 -23.41
C ASP A 58 17.69 8.24 -22.14
N SER A 59 16.54 8.03 -21.51
CA SER A 59 16.44 7.14 -20.36
C SER A 59 16.42 5.70 -20.83
N ARG A 60 17.54 5.02 -20.62
CA ARG A 60 17.56 3.55 -20.57
C ARG A 60 17.02 3.16 -19.20
N PRO A 61 15.97 2.34 -19.12
CA PRO A 61 15.28 1.58 -20.18
C PRO A 61 14.10 2.34 -20.82
N GLN A 62 13.66 1.89 -22.02
CA GLN A 62 12.50 2.42 -22.73
C GLN A 62 11.25 2.34 -21.86
N LEU A 63 10.86 3.48 -21.30
CA LEU A 63 9.66 3.58 -20.49
C LEU A 63 8.44 3.53 -21.41
N ILE A 64 7.55 2.56 -21.17
CA ILE A 64 6.27 2.48 -21.87
C ILE A 64 5.28 3.47 -21.26
N ALA A 65 4.18 3.71 -21.97
CA ALA A 65 3.02 4.37 -21.37
C ALA A 65 2.47 3.52 -20.21
N VAL A 66 1.66 4.13 -19.35
CA VAL A 66 0.96 3.38 -18.29
C VAL A 66 0.18 2.22 -18.93
N PRO A 67 0.38 0.96 -18.49
CA PRO A 67 -0.27 -0.19 -19.10
C PRO A 67 -1.80 -0.11 -19.01
N ILE A 68 -2.50 -0.73 -19.97
CA ILE A 68 -3.97 -0.76 -19.98
C ILE A 68 -4.49 -1.44 -18.70
N GLY A 69 -5.53 -0.86 -18.09
CA GLY A 69 -6.10 -1.33 -16.83
C GLY A 69 -5.39 -0.82 -15.57
N TRP A 70 -4.26 -0.12 -15.73
CA TRP A 70 -3.52 0.51 -14.64
C TRP A 70 -3.73 2.02 -14.63
N THR A 71 -3.74 2.58 -13.42
CA THR A 71 -3.69 4.03 -13.18
C THR A 71 -2.40 4.35 -12.43
N GLU A 72 -1.63 5.29 -12.98
CA GLU A 72 -0.47 5.89 -12.29
C GLU A 72 -0.97 7.02 -11.39
N TYR A 73 -0.56 6.96 -10.13
CA TYR A 73 -0.76 8.02 -9.16
C TYR A 73 0.60 8.54 -8.72
N ILE A 74 0.64 9.81 -8.36
CA ILE A 74 1.83 10.44 -7.80
C ILE A 74 1.56 10.74 -6.34
N HIS A 75 2.44 10.27 -5.46
CA HIS A 75 2.39 10.61 -4.06
C HIS A 75 2.51 12.14 -3.91
N PRO A 76 1.57 12.81 -3.25
CA PRO A 76 1.44 14.27 -3.30
C PRO A 76 2.59 15.02 -2.60
N ALA A 77 3.15 14.47 -1.52
CA ALA A 77 4.30 15.09 -0.85
C ALA A 77 5.66 14.62 -1.41
N GLU A 78 5.84 13.30 -1.56
CA GLU A 78 7.13 12.74 -2.01
C GLU A 78 7.34 12.73 -3.52
N GLY A 79 6.30 12.92 -4.34
CA GLY A 79 6.39 12.91 -5.80
C GLY A 79 6.64 11.52 -6.42
N ARG A 80 6.55 10.45 -5.64
CA ARG A 80 6.84 9.08 -6.10
C ARG A 80 5.65 8.45 -6.81
N PRO A 81 5.86 7.77 -7.94
CA PRO A 81 4.79 7.07 -8.62
C PRO A 81 4.43 5.77 -7.89
N TYR A 82 3.13 5.48 -7.85
CA TYR A 82 2.61 4.16 -7.52
C TYR A 82 1.47 3.85 -8.49
N TYR A 83 1.11 2.56 -8.60
CA TYR A 83 0.22 2.07 -9.62
C TYR A 83 -0.90 1.25 -9.01
N TYR A 84 -2.10 1.43 -9.54
CA TYR A 84 -3.28 0.69 -9.13
C TYR A 84 -4.00 0.09 -10.33
N ASN A 85 -4.33 -1.19 -10.23
CA ASN A 85 -5.23 -1.87 -11.15
C ASN A 85 -6.57 -2.09 -10.43
N SER A 86 -7.63 -1.42 -10.86
CA SER A 86 -8.93 -1.45 -10.18
C SER A 86 -9.71 -2.74 -10.41
N GLU A 87 -9.53 -3.39 -11.57
CA GLU A 87 -10.18 -4.66 -11.90
C GLU A 87 -9.58 -5.82 -11.09
N LEU A 88 -8.25 -5.86 -11.02
CA LEU A 88 -7.51 -6.90 -10.31
C LEU A 88 -7.28 -6.57 -8.82
N ARG A 89 -7.57 -5.33 -8.43
CA ARG A 89 -7.36 -4.75 -7.09
C ARG A 89 -5.91 -4.84 -6.61
N ILE A 90 -4.97 -4.59 -7.52
CA ILE A 90 -3.53 -4.64 -7.25
C ILE A 90 -3.01 -3.23 -7.02
N VAL A 91 -2.28 -3.02 -5.93
CA VAL A 91 -1.49 -1.82 -5.67
C VAL A 91 0.00 -2.21 -5.73
N THR A 92 0.82 -1.37 -6.35
CA THR A 92 2.28 -1.58 -6.36
C THR A 92 3.04 -0.28 -6.52
N GLU A 93 4.21 -0.21 -5.92
CA GLU A 93 5.20 0.85 -6.13
C GLU A 93 6.27 0.44 -7.14
N THR A 94 6.26 -0.83 -7.59
CA THR A 94 7.13 -1.32 -8.63
C THR A 94 6.88 -0.51 -9.91
N TYR A 95 7.96 -0.06 -10.56
CA TYR A 95 7.86 0.80 -11.73
C TYR A 95 7.42 0.03 -12.99
N ILE A 96 6.12 -0.24 -13.11
CA ILE A 96 5.52 -1.08 -14.18
C ILE A 96 5.60 -0.47 -15.59
N ARG A 97 5.98 0.81 -15.69
CA ARG A 97 6.34 1.43 -16.97
C ARG A 97 7.63 0.88 -17.55
N HIS A 98 8.36 0.05 -16.80
CA HIS A 98 9.38 -0.83 -17.34
C HIS A 98 8.74 -2.18 -17.74
N PRO A 99 8.85 -2.65 -19.00
CA PRO A 99 8.20 -3.87 -19.48
C PRO A 99 8.47 -5.13 -18.64
N ASN A 100 9.72 -5.37 -18.26
CA ASN A 100 10.08 -6.50 -17.39
C ASN A 100 9.36 -6.46 -16.03
N GLN A 101 9.21 -5.27 -15.44
CA GLN A 101 8.60 -5.12 -14.12
C GLN A 101 7.11 -5.44 -14.16
N LEU A 102 6.38 -4.97 -15.19
CA LEU A 102 4.99 -5.35 -15.39
C LEU A 102 4.83 -6.87 -15.49
N THR A 103 5.68 -7.52 -16.29
CA THR A 103 5.66 -8.98 -16.46
C THR A 103 5.81 -9.69 -15.11
N PHE A 104 6.71 -9.21 -14.25
CA PHE A 104 6.92 -9.82 -12.93
C PHE A 104 5.70 -9.63 -12.01
N ILE A 105 5.09 -8.44 -12.01
CA ILE A 105 3.85 -8.20 -11.25
C ILE A 105 2.73 -9.14 -11.71
N GLU A 106 2.56 -9.33 -13.02
CA GLU A 106 1.51 -10.21 -13.58
C GLU A 106 1.74 -11.70 -13.25
N GLU A 107 3.00 -12.15 -13.33
CA GLU A 107 3.40 -13.52 -12.95
C GLU A 107 3.16 -13.77 -11.46
N TRP A 108 3.59 -12.85 -10.59
CA TRP A 108 3.39 -12.97 -9.15
C TRP A 108 1.93 -12.85 -8.73
N TYR A 109 1.17 -11.97 -9.39
CA TYR A 109 -0.26 -11.87 -9.16
C TYR A 109 -0.98 -13.18 -9.51
N SER A 110 -0.56 -13.87 -10.57
CA SER A 110 -1.13 -15.17 -10.92
C SER A 110 -0.93 -16.20 -9.81
N VAL A 111 0.28 -16.26 -9.23
CA VAL A 111 0.61 -17.12 -8.07
C VAL A 111 -0.23 -16.73 -6.85
N PHE A 112 -0.31 -15.44 -6.52
CA PHE A 112 -1.12 -14.93 -5.41
C PHE A 112 -2.60 -15.27 -5.60
N ARG A 113 -3.15 -15.07 -6.79
CA ARG A 113 -4.57 -15.30 -7.11
C ARG A 113 -4.95 -16.77 -6.95
N GLU A 114 -4.09 -17.69 -7.38
CA GLU A 114 -4.31 -19.13 -7.18
C GLU A 114 -4.38 -19.48 -5.68
N LEU A 115 -3.44 -18.97 -4.87
CA LEU A 115 -3.46 -19.17 -3.43
C LEU A 115 -4.72 -18.54 -2.79
N ARG A 116 -5.06 -17.32 -3.18
CA ARG A 116 -6.24 -16.59 -2.67
C ARG A 116 -7.54 -17.31 -2.98
N ASN A 117 -7.70 -17.83 -4.20
CA ASN A 117 -8.90 -18.57 -4.60
C ASN A 117 -9.08 -19.87 -3.81
N ARG A 118 -7.99 -20.47 -3.33
CA ARG A 118 -8.05 -21.67 -2.50
C ARG A 118 -8.34 -21.37 -1.04
N VAL A 119 -7.69 -20.36 -0.47
CA VAL A 119 -7.79 -20.07 0.97
C VAL A 119 -8.99 -19.17 1.29
N LEU A 120 -9.25 -18.16 0.46
CA LEU A 120 -10.30 -17.16 0.66
C LEU A 120 -11.12 -16.95 -0.64
N PRO A 121 -11.81 -17.97 -1.17
CA PRO A 121 -12.55 -17.87 -2.43
C PRO A 121 -13.56 -16.70 -2.46
N SER A 122 -14.21 -16.44 -1.32
CA SER A 122 -15.26 -15.43 -1.18
C SER A 122 -14.75 -14.01 -0.87
N ALA A 123 -13.46 -13.80 -0.61
CA ALA A 123 -12.92 -12.51 -0.17
C ALA A 123 -12.62 -11.57 -1.35
N THR A 124 -13.65 -11.07 -2.03
CA THR A 124 -13.50 -10.30 -3.30
C THR A 124 -13.14 -8.83 -3.11
N ASN A 125 -13.20 -8.34 -1.87
CA ASN A 125 -13.18 -6.91 -1.59
C ASN A 125 -11.86 -6.39 -1.01
N PHE A 126 -10.82 -7.23 -1.01
CA PHE A 126 -9.49 -6.83 -0.56
C PHE A 126 -8.67 -6.32 -1.73
N ASP A 127 -7.92 -5.27 -1.46
CA ASP A 127 -6.80 -4.90 -2.31
C ASP A 127 -5.58 -5.72 -1.92
N VAL A 128 -4.68 -5.96 -2.86
CA VAL A 128 -3.39 -6.60 -2.59
C VAL A 128 -2.29 -5.63 -2.96
N PHE A 129 -1.36 -5.44 -2.02
CA PHE A 129 -0.10 -4.77 -2.33
C PHE A 129 0.92 -5.82 -2.76
N LEU A 130 1.58 -5.60 -3.90
CA LEU A 130 2.66 -6.45 -4.40
C LEU A 130 3.94 -5.63 -4.57
N ASP A 131 5.03 -6.15 -4.02
CA ASP A 131 6.38 -5.61 -4.19
C ASP A 131 7.32 -6.72 -4.62
N CYS A 132 7.76 -6.65 -5.88
CA CYS A 132 8.51 -7.72 -6.53
C CYS A 132 9.98 -7.34 -6.69
N ASP A 133 10.88 -8.20 -6.21
CA ASP A 133 12.30 -8.18 -6.59
C ASP A 133 12.51 -9.06 -7.82
N GLY A 134 12.03 -8.56 -8.95
CA GLY A 134 12.03 -9.30 -10.21
C GLY A 134 11.26 -10.62 -10.14
N ARG A 135 11.84 -11.70 -10.68
CA ARG A 135 11.30 -13.08 -10.58
C ARG A 135 11.73 -13.81 -9.31
N ASN A 136 12.52 -13.18 -8.43
CA ASN A 136 13.14 -13.90 -7.33
C ASN A 136 12.16 -14.04 -6.15
N THR A 137 11.63 -12.93 -5.67
CA THR A 137 10.66 -12.91 -4.57
C THR A 137 9.60 -11.84 -4.81
N CYS A 138 8.44 -12.04 -4.18
CA CYS A 138 7.38 -11.05 -4.12
C CYS A 138 6.84 -10.99 -2.70
N ARG A 139 6.89 -9.80 -2.12
CA ARG A 139 6.27 -9.50 -0.84
C ARG A 139 4.82 -9.09 -1.07
N TYR A 140 3.92 -9.58 -0.24
CA TYR A 140 2.51 -9.18 -0.29
C TYR A 140 1.90 -8.95 1.09
N TYR A 141 0.85 -8.14 1.09
CA TYR A 141 -0.17 -8.07 2.13
C TYR A 141 -1.50 -7.67 1.49
N MET A 142 -2.61 -8.08 2.10
CA MET A 142 -3.95 -7.69 1.68
C MET A 142 -4.48 -6.56 2.56
N ILE A 143 -5.28 -5.68 1.97
CA ILE A 143 -5.83 -4.49 2.60
C ILE A 143 -7.34 -4.64 2.69
N ASP A 144 -7.86 -4.62 3.92
CA ASP A 144 -9.28 -4.58 4.21
C ASP A 144 -9.67 -3.16 4.62
N HIS A 145 -10.11 -2.39 3.64
CA HIS A 145 -10.59 -1.02 3.84
C HIS A 145 -11.87 -0.95 4.69
N ALA A 146 -12.70 -2.00 4.71
CA ALA A 146 -13.95 -2.01 5.48
C ALA A 146 -13.66 -2.11 6.98
N ASN A 147 -12.66 -2.92 7.36
CA ASN A 147 -12.25 -3.10 8.75
C ASN A 147 -11.02 -2.28 9.16
N ARG A 148 -10.46 -1.47 8.24
CA ARG A 148 -9.24 -0.65 8.43
C ARG A 148 -8.08 -1.49 8.99
N THR A 149 -7.78 -2.59 8.31
CA THR A 149 -6.75 -3.54 8.76
C THR A 149 -6.05 -4.19 7.57
N ILE A 150 -4.95 -4.89 7.82
CA ILE A 150 -4.25 -5.71 6.84
C ILE A 150 -4.32 -7.19 7.23
N CYS A 151 -4.19 -8.07 6.24
CA CYS A 151 -4.20 -9.52 6.46
C CYS A 151 -3.40 -10.28 5.39
N TRP A 152 -3.25 -11.59 5.60
CA TRP A 152 -2.48 -12.50 4.74
C TRP A 152 -3.25 -13.78 4.43
N LEU A 153 -2.77 -14.54 3.45
CA LEU A 153 -3.38 -15.81 3.04
C LEU A 153 -2.86 -17.00 3.85
N ARG A 154 -1.75 -16.84 4.56
CA ARG A 154 -1.15 -17.92 5.34
C ARG A 154 -1.22 -17.59 6.83
N GLN A 155 -1.35 -18.65 7.63
CA GLN A 155 -1.19 -18.53 9.07
C GLN A 155 0.27 -18.21 9.40
N ARG A 156 0.46 -17.20 10.26
CA ARG A 156 1.77 -16.71 10.72
C ARG A 156 1.71 -16.34 12.20
N GLN A 157 2.84 -16.49 12.89
CA GLN A 157 3.02 -15.86 14.19
C GLN A 157 3.39 -14.39 13.99
N THR A 158 3.07 -13.54 14.96
CA THR A 158 3.41 -12.10 14.93
C THR A 158 4.91 -11.89 14.68
N SER A 159 5.76 -12.66 15.39
CA SER A 159 7.21 -12.62 15.23
C SER A 159 7.71 -12.96 13.82
N ASP A 160 7.03 -13.86 13.11
CA ASP A 160 7.47 -14.34 11.79
C ASP A 160 7.39 -13.25 10.73
N ILE A 161 6.48 -12.29 10.93
CA ILE A 161 6.22 -11.18 10.01
C ILE A 161 6.67 -9.84 10.58
N GLY A 162 7.34 -9.83 11.74
CA GLY A 162 7.88 -8.62 12.35
C GLY A 162 6.88 -7.77 13.13
N ILE A 163 5.74 -8.32 13.53
CA ILE A 163 4.81 -7.68 14.47
C ILE A 163 5.27 -8.01 15.90
N ALA A 164 5.30 -6.99 16.77
CA ALA A 164 5.64 -7.17 18.17
C ALA A 164 4.64 -8.07 18.91
N ASP A 165 5.12 -8.83 19.89
CA ASP A 165 4.25 -9.65 20.74
C ASP A 165 3.32 -8.79 21.59
N VAL A 166 2.05 -9.17 21.65
CA VAL A 166 1.02 -8.43 22.37
C VAL A 166 0.40 -9.26 23.48
N ARG A 167 -0.07 -8.57 24.53
CA ARG A 167 -0.73 -9.21 25.68
C ARG A 167 -2.20 -9.56 25.41
N SER A 168 -2.79 -9.04 24.33
CA SER A 168 -4.21 -9.24 24.01
C SER A 168 -4.50 -9.04 22.53
N VAL A 169 -5.63 -9.58 22.08
CA VAL A 169 -6.14 -9.38 20.71
C VAL A 169 -6.41 -7.91 20.40
N LEU A 170 -6.79 -7.10 21.40
CA LEU A 170 -6.97 -5.65 21.22
C LEU A 170 -5.65 -4.97 20.86
N GLY A 171 -4.54 -5.37 21.48
CA GLY A 171 -3.20 -4.89 21.11
C GLY A 171 -2.83 -5.26 19.68
N LEU A 172 -3.11 -6.50 19.26
CA LEU A 172 -2.85 -6.93 17.87
C LEU A 172 -3.67 -6.09 16.88
N ARG A 173 -4.95 -5.84 17.19
CA ARG A 173 -5.81 -5.00 16.34
C ARG A 173 -5.28 -3.57 16.21
N ALA A 174 -4.71 -3.01 17.28
CA ALA A 174 -4.09 -1.68 17.23
C ALA A 174 -2.86 -1.67 16.31
N LEU A 175 -1.96 -2.65 16.43
CA LEU A 175 -0.78 -2.74 15.55
C LEU A 175 -1.17 -2.93 14.07
N LEU A 176 -2.17 -3.78 13.78
CA LEU A 176 -2.65 -3.96 12.39
C LEU A 176 -3.38 -2.72 11.85
N PHE A 177 -3.98 -1.92 12.74
CA PHE A 177 -4.59 -0.64 12.38
C PHE A 177 -3.53 0.41 12.05
N GLU A 178 -2.41 0.45 12.79
CA GLU A 178 -1.25 1.28 12.47
C GLU A 178 -0.69 0.94 11.08
N GLU A 179 -0.45 -0.34 10.80
CA GLU A 179 0.03 -0.79 9.49
C GLU A 179 -0.94 -0.42 8.35
N TYR A 180 -2.25 -0.49 8.59
CA TYR A 180 -3.23 -0.01 7.62
C TYR A 180 -3.06 1.48 7.30
N TRP A 181 -2.83 2.33 8.30
CA TRP A 181 -2.57 3.76 8.08
C TRP A 181 -1.24 4.00 7.38
N THR A 182 -0.19 3.24 7.72
CA THR A 182 1.09 3.28 6.99
C THR A 182 0.92 2.93 5.52
N HIS A 183 0.07 1.96 5.17
CA HIS A 183 -0.25 1.71 3.76
C HIS A 183 -0.92 2.93 3.10
N LEU A 184 -1.91 3.54 3.75
CA LEU A 184 -2.61 4.71 3.18
C LEU A 184 -1.70 5.93 3.04
N GLU A 185 -0.71 6.06 3.93
CA GLU A 185 0.34 7.08 3.85
C GLU A 185 1.19 6.88 2.58
N TYR A 186 1.68 5.66 2.31
CA TYR A 186 2.57 5.42 1.18
C TYR A 186 1.89 5.41 -0.20
N VAL A 187 0.63 4.95 -0.26
CA VAL A 187 -0.15 4.84 -1.51
C VAL A 187 -1.52 5.51 -1.35
N PRO A 188 -1.55 6.85 -1.17
CA PRO A 188 -2.76 7.58 -0.86
C PRO A 188 -3.65 7.69 -2.09
N LYS A 189 -4.64 6.80 -2.21
CA LYS A 189 -5.65 6.90 -3.27
C LYS A 189 -6.45 8.18 -3.15
N ASN A 190 -6.90 8.72 -4.28
CA ASN A 190 -7.74 9.92 -4.32
C ASN A 190 -9.04 9.80 -3.49
N GLU A 191 -9.52 8.57 -3.26
CA GLU A 191 -10.68 8.29 -2.41
C GLU A 191 -10.38 8.33 -0.91
N ASN A 192 -9.09 8.31 -0.50
CA ASN A 192 -8.62 8.37 0.88
C ASN A 192 -8.65 9.81 1.44
N HIS A 193 -9.72 10.55 1.17
CA HIS A 193 -9.98 11.79 1.89
C HIS A 193 -10.15 11.47 3.38
N LEU A 194 -9.49 12.24 4.25
CA LEU A 194 -9.66 12.06 5.69
C LEU A 194 -11.14 12.18 6.12
N GLY A 195 -12.03 12.82 5.35
CA GLY A 195 -13.49 12.67 5.50
C GLY A 195 -13.98 12.63 6.96
N ALA A 196 -14.69 11.55 7.32
CA ALA A 196 -15.12 11.29 8.70
C ALA A 196 -13.96 10.96 9.67
N VAL A 197 -12.87 10.38 9.17
CA VAL A 197 -11.64 10.09 9.93
C VAL A 197 -10.99 11.37 10.45
N ARG A 198 -11.07 12.48 9.70
CA ARG A 198 -10.58 13.79 10.17
C ARG A 198 -11.29 14.20 11.45
N SER A 199 -12.62 14.07 11.48
CA SER A 199 -13.42 14.40 12.66
C SER A 199 -13.12 13.47 13.84
N GLU A 200 -12.88 12.19 13.57
CA GLU A 200 -12.41 11.23 14.57
C GLU A 200 -11.05 11.66 15.18
N LEU A 201 -10.08 12.01 14.32
CA LEU A 201 -8.76 12.50 14.75
C LEU A 201 -8.84 13.83 15.50
N GLN A 202 -9.67 14.77 15.04
CA GLN A 202 -9.92 16.03 15.75
C GLN A 202 -10.49 15.77 17.14
N GLY A 203 -11.43 14.84 17.27
CA GLY A 203 -11.98 14.41 18.56
C GLY A 203 -10.88 13.83 19.48
N ALA A 204 -10.06 12.92 18.97
CA ALA A 204 -8.97 12.32 19.73
C ALA A 204 -7.93 13.35 20.21
N LEU A 205 -7.53 14.29 19.36
CA LEU A 205 -6.61 15.38 19.72
C LEU A 205 -7.22 16.35 20.74
N ALA A 206 -8.53 16.64 20.63
CA ALA A 206 -9.24 17.45 21.60
C ALA A 206 -9.32 16.76 22.97
N SER A 207 -9.56 15.45 23.01
CA SER A 207 -9.50 14.65 24.24
C SER A 207 -8.11 14.68 24.88
N CYS A 208 -7.04 14.57 24.07
CA CYS A 208 -5.66 14.71 24.56
C CYS A 208 -5.40 16.10 25.18
N LEU A 209 -5.93 17.17 24.59
CA LEU A 209 -5.84 18.51 25.16
C LEU A 209 -6.60 18.68 26.47
N LEU A 210 -7.79 18.10 26.55
CA LEU A 210 -8.59 18.09 27.78
C LEU A 210 -7.83 17.37 28.89
N ASP A 211 -7.23 16.20 28.60
CA ASP A 211 -6.41 15.45 29.55
C ASP A 211 -5.27 16.31 30.11
N HIS A 212 -4.53 17.03 29.25
CA HIS A 212 -3.50 18.01 29.67
C HIS A 212 -4.02 19.14 30.55
N MET A 213 -5.30 19.50 30.44
CA MET A 213 -5.91 20.57 31.23
C MET A 213 -6.46 20.06 32.56
N THR A 214 -6.87 18.80 32.63
CA THR A 214 -7.61 18.25 33.77
C THR A 214 -6.80 17.26 34.61
N SER A 215 -5.66 16.76 34.11
CA SER A 215 -4.81 15.77 34.79
C SER A 215 -3.44 16.35 35.14
N GLU A 216 -2.93 16.05 36.34
CA GLU A 216 -1.55 16.39 36.75
C GLU A 216 -0.49 15.53 36.03
N GLY A 217 -0.90 14.37 35.48
CA GLY A 217 -0.05 13.44 34.76
C GLY A 217 -0.76 12.95 33.50
N SER A 218 -0.77 13.80 32.47
CA SER A 218 -1.41 13.51 31.18
C SER A 218 -0.90 12.20 30.57
N THR A 219 -1.84 11.42 30.05
CA THR A 219 -1.62 10.18 29.30
C THR A 219 -1.53 10.41 27.79
N SER A 220 -1.70 11.66 27.35
CA SER A 220 -1.57 12.05 25.95
C SER A 220 -0.16 11.74 25.41
N PRO A 221 -0.06 11.12 24.21
CA PRO A 221 1.23 10.88 23.56
C PRO A 221 1.85 12.16 22.99
N PHE A 222 1.05 13.22 22.86
CA PHE A 222 1.47 14.53 22.33
C PHE A 222 1.46 15.59 23.42
N THR A 223 2.29 16.61 23.28
CA THR A 223 2.27 17.80 24.11
C THR A 223 1.05 18.68 23.81
N LYS A 224 0.69 19.55 24.77
CA LYS A 224 -0.37 20.55 24.57
C LYS A 224 -0.15 21.43 23.34
N THR A 225 1.08 21.77 23.02
CA THR A 225 1.42 22.61 21.86
C THR A 225 1.21 21.84 20.57
N GLU A 226 1.64 20.58 20.49
CA GLU A 226 1.44 19.72 19.33
C GLU A 226 -0.04 19.51 19.04
N CYS A 227 -0.86 19.13 20.03
CA CYS A 227 -2.29 18.94 19.80
C CYS A 227 -2.98 20.21 19.27
N LYS A 228 -2.60 21.39 19.78
CA LYS A 228 -3.12 22.68 19.27
C LYS A 228 -2.71 22.91 17.81
N SER A 229 -1.44 22.68 17.48
CA SER A 229 -0.92 22.83 16.12
C SER A 229 -1.59 21.87 15.14
N TYR A 230 -1.76 20.61 15.53
CA TYR A 230 -2.44 19.60 14.71
C TYR A 230 -3.91 19.97 14.47
N LEU A 231 -4.66 20.34 15.52
CA LEU A 231 -6.05 20.78 15.37
C LEU A 231 -6.17 22.00 14.46
N PHE A 232 -5.26 22.98 14.60
CA PHE A 232 -5.23 24.15 13.74
C PHE A 232 -5.02 23.78 12.27
N ALA A 233 -4.04 22.91 11.97
CA ALA A 233 -3.76 22.45 10.62
C ALA A 233 -4.95 21.68 10.01
N LEU A 234 -5.58 20.79 10.78
CA LEU A 234 -6.74 20.02 10.34
C LEU A 234 -7.95 20.91 10.01
N ASN A 235 -8.19 21.94 10.82
CA ASN A 235 -9.28 22.90 10.58
C ASN A 235 -9.03 23.75 9.33
N GLN A 236 -7.83 24.30 9.19
CA GLN A 236 -7.45 25.10 8.02
C GLN A 236 -7.59 24.30 6.72
N ALA A 237 -7.15 23.05 6.73
CA ALA A 237 -7.28 22.21 5.55
C ALA A 237 -8.75 21.91 5.22
N ALA A 238 -9.59 21.70 6.23
CA ALA A 238 -11.03 21.51 6.04
C ALA A 238 -11.72 22.71 5.37
N GLU A 239 -11.37 23.92 5.81
CA GLU A 239 -11.90 25.17 5.25
C GLU A 239 -11.41 25.43 3.83
N SER A 240 -10.17 25.03 3.53
CA SER A 240 -9.55 25.24 2.22
C SER A 240 -10.11 24.35 1.10
N GLY A 241 -10.87 23.30 1.44
CA GLY A 241 -11.32 22.27 0.50
C GLY A 241 -10.21 21.39 -0.08
N HIS A 242 -8.95 21.56 0.36
CA HIS A 242 -7.83 20.75 -0.09
C HIS A 242 -7.80 19.39 0.61
N MET A 243 -7.30 18.40 -0.12
CA MET A 243 -7.09 17.04 0.39
C MET A 243 -5.89 17.03 1.33
N LEU A 244 -6.09 16.46 2.52
CA LEU A 244 -5.02 16.14 3.45
C LEU A 244 -4.50 14.76 3.16
N TYR A 245 -3.19 14.66 3.00
CA TYR A 245 -2.47 13.41 2.87
C TYR A 245 -1.66 13.19 4.14
N LEU A 246 -1.70 11.96 4.66
CA LEU A 246 -0.81 11.54 5.73
C LEU A 246 0.61 11.44 5.13
N ASN A 247 1.60 11.80 5.93
CA ASN A 247 3.02 11.81 5.62
C ASN A 247 3.79 11.24 6.80
#